data_AF-A0A1B6HQA2-F1
#
_entry.id   AF-A0A1B6HQA2-F1
#
_cell.length_a   1.000
_cell.length_b   1.000
_cell.length_c   1.000
_cell.angle_alpha   90.00
_cell.angle_beta   90.00
_cell.angle_gamma   90.00
#
_symmetry.space_group_name_H-M   'P 1'
#
loop_
_entity.id
_entity.type
_entity.pdbx_description
1 polymer ?
#
loop_
_entity_poly.entity_id
_entity_poly.type
_entity_poly.pdbx_seq_one_letter_code
_entity_poly.pdbx_strand_id
1 'polypeptide(L)'
;GNVTLPPSLLPPLTEYYVGRLTEYRLVRPLQHGRLVSAAQPARNLLKWSPQQMQAGLIQYVHDGSETTEEVFSVVARAGDKDSLPARVRVSISLVNDQVPVIVNNTVLRLWRGGSQAITPSHLAAVDRDSPPENVTYAILSATAGHIALASSPSVAIDKFTQTQL
;
A
#
# COMPACT_ATOMS: atom_id res chain seq x y z
N GLY A 1 -3.58 8.80 0.82
CA GLY A 1 -3.25 9.98 -0.01
C GLY A 1 -4.22 10.15 -1.16
N ASN A 2 -4.09 11.23 -1.95
CA ASN A 2 -4.86 11.44 -3.18
C ASN A 2 -3.96 11.75 -4.38
N VAL A 3 -4.44 11.47 -5.59
CA VAL A 3 -3.76 11.80 -6.85
C VAL A 3 -4.77 12.33 -7.86
N THR A 4 -4.40 13.42 -8.54
CA THR A 4 -5.19 13.96 -9.66
C THR A 4 -5.00 13.09 -10.89
N LEU A 5 -6.11 12.68 -11.52
CA LEU A 5 -6.07 11.91 -12.76
C LEU A 5 -5.76 12.86 -13.93
N PRO A 6 -4.65 12.66 -14.68
CA PRO A 6 -4.33 13.53 -15.79
C PRO A 6 -5.27 13.27 -16.98
N PRO A 7 -5.59 14.28 -17.80
CA PRO A 7 -6.44 14.11 -18.99
C PRO A 7 -5.96 13.02 -19.95
N SER A 8 -4.64 12.79 -20.01
CA SER A 8 -3.99 11.76 -20.84
C SER A 8 -4.16 10.33 -20.33
N LEU A 9 -4.72 10.13 -19.14
CA LEU A 9 -4.92 8.80 -18.54
C LEU A 9 -6.01 7.99 -19.25
N LEU A 10 -6.89 8.67 -20.00
CA LEU A 10 -7.93 8.04 -20.80
C LEU A 10 -7.40 7.80 -22.22
N PRO A 11 -7.65 6.62 -22.82
CA PRO A 11 -7.15 6.28 -24.15
C PRO A 11 -7.67 7.29 -25.18
N PRO A 12 -6.90 7.48 -26.28
CA PRO A 12 -7.29 8.38 -27.33
C PRO A 12 -8.65 7.96 -27.85
N LEU A 13 -9.57 8.92 -27.84
CA LEU A 13 -10.87 8.80 -28.45
C LEU A 13 -10.68 8.62 -29.95
N THR A 14 -11.39 7.66 -30.57
CA THR A 14 -11.50 7.63 -32.03
C THR A 14 -12.07 8.98 -32.49
N GLU A 15 -11.71 9.46 -33.68
CA GLU A 15 -12.15 10.78 -34.21
C GLU A 15 -13.65 11.05 -34.04
N TYR A 16 -14.49 10.01 -34.12
CA TYR A 16 -15.93 10.08 -33.86
C TYR A 16 -16.31 10.77 -32.53
N TYR A 17 -15.52 10.58 -31.47
CA TYR A 17 -15.82 11.07 -30.12
C TYR A 17 -15.17 12.43 -29.82
N VAL A 18 -14.27 12.92 -30.67
CA VAL A 18 -13.59 14.22 -30.47
C VAL A 18 -14.63 15.34 -30.53
N GLY A 19 -14.68 16.15 -29.46
CA GLY A 19 -15.66 17.25 -29.34
C GLY A 19 -17.12 16.83 -29.12
N ARG A 20 -17.41 15.52 -29.03
CA ARG A 20 -18.78 15.00 -28.85
C ARG A 20 -19.03 14.38 -27.48
N LEU A 21 -18.01 14.29 -26.63
CA LEU A 21 -18.17 13.75 -25.30
C LEU A 21 -19.04 14.63 -24.42
N THR A 22 -19.96 13.99 -23.71
CA THR A 22 -20.85 14.64 -22.73
C THR A 22 -20.52 14.21 -21.31
N GLU A 23 -20.07 12.97 -21.10
CA GLU A 23 -19.73 12.44 -19.78
C GLU A 23 -18.70 11.30 -19.86
N TYR A 24 -18.02 11.09 -18.74
CA TYR A 24 -17.33 9.86 -18.40
C TYR A 24 -18.07 9.17 -17.27
N ARG A 25 -18.05 7.83 -17.26
CA ARG A 25 -18.66 7.02 -16.21
C ARG A 25 -17.74 5.91 -15.73
N LEU A 26 -17.66 5.73 -14.42
CA LEU A 26 -17.08 4.55 -13.80
C LEU A 26 -18.01 3.35 -14.05
N VAL A 27 -17.49 2.29 -14.66
CA VAL A 27 -18.27 1.07 -14.98
C VAL A 27 -17.89 -0.13 -14.15
N ARG A 28 -16.75 -0.06 -13.45
CA ARG A 28 -16.35 -1.05 -12.45
C ARG A 28 -16.07 -0.35 -11.13
N PRO A 29 -16.58 -0.86 -10.01
CA PRO A 29 -16.27 -0.29 -8.70
C PRO A 29 -14.76 -0.38 -8.43
N LEU A 30 -14.25 0.62 -7.73
CA LEU A 30 -12.89 0.60 -7.20
C LEU A 30 -12.83 -0.37 -6.02
N GLN A 31 -11.69 -1.02 -5.83
CA GLN A 31 -11.47 -1.97 -4.73
C GLN A 31 -10.86 -1.29 -3.50
N HIS A 32 -10.05 -0.25 -3.68
CA HIS A 32 -9.16 0.33 -2.66
C HIS A 32 -9.25 1.86 -2.56
N GLY A 33 -10.43 2.43 -2.76
CA GLY A 33 -10.62 3.87 -2.69
C GLY A 33 -11.87 4.39 -3.36
N ARG A 34 -11.82 5.68 -3.72
CA ARG A 34 -12.91 6.37 -4.41
C ARG A 34 -12.40 7.43 -5.37
N LEU A 35 -13.20 7.74 -6.39
CA LEU A 35 -13.04 8.96 -7.17
C LEU A 35 -13.82 10.10 -6.53
N VAL A 36 -13.25 11.30 -6.55
CA VAL A 36 -13.86 12.53 -6.04
C VAL A 36 -13.56 13.69 -6.98
N SER A 37 -14.33 14.77 -6.83
CA SER A 37 -13.96 16.06 -7.42
C SER A 37 -13.15 16.86 -6.40
N ALA A 38 -12.09 17.54 -6.83
CA ALA A 38 -11.31 18.45 -5.99
C ALA A 38 -12.18 19.56 -5.37
N ALA A 39 -13.28 19.95 -6.05
CA ALA A 39 -14.25 20.91 -5.53
C ALA A 39 -15.19 20.30 -4.46
N GLN A 40 -15.34 18.98 -4.41
CA GLN A 40 -16.25 18.26 -3.51
C GLN A 40 -15.63 16.92 -3.05
N PRO A 41 -14.54 16.93 -2.24
CA PRO A 41 -13.77 15.74 -1.90
C PRO A 41 -14.50 14.74 -0.99
N ALA A 42 -15.60 15.18 -0.35
CA ALA A 42 -16.41 14.34 0.53
C ALA A 42 -17.41 13.44 -0.23
N ARG A 43 -17.61 13.64 -1.54
CA ARG A 43 -18.61 12.91 -2.33
C ARG A 43 -17.96 11.97 -3.34
N ASN A 44 -18.42 10.72 -3.36
CA ASN A 44 -18.03 9.75 -4.36
C ASN A 44 -18.51 10.21 -5.74
N LEU A 45 -17.60 10.17 -6.71
CA LEU A 45 -17.83 10.62 -8.07
C LEU A 45 -17.87 9.41 -9.01
N LEU A 46 -19.07 9.06 -9.49
CA LEU A 46 -19.27 7.97 -10.44
C LEU A 46 -19.31 8.46 -11.90
N LYS A 47 -19.55 9.76 -12.10
CA LYS A 47 -19.64 10.40 -13.41
C LYS A 47 -19.02 11.78 -13.36
N TRP A 48 -18.41 12.21 -14.46
CA TRP A 48 -17.82 13.55 -14.57
C TRP A 48 -17.80 14.04 -16.01
N SER A 49 -17.69 15.36 -16.20
CA SER A 49 -17.67 15.96 -17.53
C SER A 49 -16.26 16.03 -18.13
N PRO A 50 -16.13 16.16 -19.46
CA PRO A 50 -14.84 16.46 -20.10
C PRO A 50 -14.18 17.73 -19.57
N GLN A 51 -14.96 18.76 -19.23
CA GLN A 51 -14.42 20.01 -18.67
C GLN A 51 -13.80 19.77 -17.29
N GLN A 52 -14.44 18.96 -16.43
CA GLN A 52 -13.87 18.61 -15.12
C GLN A 52 -12.58 17.79 -15.26
N MET A 53 -12.51 16.89 -16.25
CA MET A 53 -11.30 16.14 -16.57
C MET A 53 -10.18 17.08 -17.04
N GLN A 54 -10.46 17.95 -18.01
CA GLN A 54 -9.47 18.89 -18.55
C GLN A 54 -8.99 19.91 -17.53
N ALA A 55 -9.86 20.30 -16.58
CA ALA A 55 -9.50 21.17 -15.47
C ALA A 55 -8.72 20.46 -14.34
N GLY A 56 -8.45 19.15 -14.47
CA GLY A 56 -7.70 18.40 -13.44
C GLY A 56 -8.46 18.26 -12.13
N LEU A 57 -9.80 18.28 -12.15
CA LEU A 57 -10.61 18.23 -10.94
C LEU A 57 -10.87 16.80 -10.45
N ILE A 58 -10.57 15.79 -11.25
CA ILE A 58 -10.87 14.39 -10.90
C ILE A 58 -9.71 13.82 -10.11
N GLN A 59 -9.99 13.34 -8.91
CA GLN A 59 -8.98 12.79 -8.02
C GLN A 59 -9.36 11.38 -7.58
N TYR A 60 -8.36 10.50 -7.53
CA TYR A 60 -8.45 9.25 -6.79
C TYR A 60 -8.01 9.48 -5.36
N VAL A 61 -8.77 8.95 -4.40
CA VAL A 61 -8.46 8.96 -2.97
C VAL A 61 -8.38 7.52 -2.49
N HIS A 62 -7.20 7.12 -2.03
CA HIS A 62 -6.95 5.80 -1.45
C HIS A 62 -7.68 5.67 -0.10
N ASP A 63 -8.22 4.48 0.21
CA ASP A 63 -8.95 4.23 1.46
C ASP A 63 -8.05 3.96 2.68
N GLY A 64 -6.79 3.61 2.43
CA GLY A 64 -5.77 3.33 3.45
C GLY A 64 -5.43 1.84 3.59
N SER A 65 -5.90 0.97 2.69
CA SER A 65 -5.41 -0.41 2.64
C SER A 65 -3.94 -0.51 2.18
N GLU A 66 -3.26 -1.58 2.57
CA GLU A 66 -1.90 -1.92 2.11
C GLU A 66 -1.90 -2.48 0.69
N THR A 67 -2.27 -1.64 -0.27
CA THR A 67 -2.36 -2.00 -1.68
C THR A 67 -1.47 -1.09 -2.50
N THR A 68 -0.75 -1.70 -3.45
CA THR A 68 0.22 -1.01 -4.31
C THR A 68 -0.34 -0.61 -5.67
N GLU A 69 -1.52 -1.11 -6.01
CA GLU A 69 -2.16 -0.85 -7.29
C GLU A 69 -3.69 -0.83 -7.15
N GLU A 70 -4.32 0.07 -7.90
CA GLU A 70 -5.75 0.07 -8.17
C GLU A 70 -5.97 0.08 -9.69
N VAL A 71 -6.96 -0.70 -10.16
CA VAL A 71 -7.32 -0.79 -11.57
C VAL A 71 -8.83 -0.71 -11.73
N PHE A 72 -9.29 0.36 -12.36
CA PHE A 72 -10.70 0.57 -12.66
C PHE A 72 -10.95 0.78 -14.15
N SER A 73 -12.23 0.83 -14.53
CA SER A 73 -12.62 1.03 -15.92
C SER A 73 -13.60 2.17 -16.08
N VAL A 74 -13.37 2.98 -17.11
CA VAL A 74 -14.15 4.17 -17.45
C VAL A 74 -14.69 4.03 -18.86
N VAL A 75 -15.93 4.45 -19.10
CA VAL A 75 -16.46 4.66 -20.46
C VAL A 75 -16.68 6.14 -20.70
N ALA A 76 -16.48 6.57 -21.94
CA ALA A 76 -16.82 7.91 -22.41
C ALA A 76 -18.14 7.84 -23.18
N ARG A 77 -19.03 8.81 -22.99
CA ARG A 77 -20.32 8.88 -23.68
C ARG A 77 -20.36 10.08 -24.62
N ALA A 78 -20.83 9.85 -25.84
CA ALA A 78 -21.16 10.90 -26.81
C ALA A 78 -22.61 10.73 -27.30
N GLY A 79 -23.49 11.58 -26.81
CA GLY A 79 -24.93 11.47 -27.08
C GLY A 79 -25.51 10.20 -26.47
N ASP A 80 -25.95 9.27 -27.32
CA ASP A 80 -26.53 7.99 -26.95
C ASP A 80 -25.52 6.82 -26.91
N LYS A 81 -24.29 7.03 -27.40
CA LYS A 81 -23.27 5.99 -27.56
C LYS A 81 -22.20 6.03 -26.47
N ASP A 82 -21.85 4.86 -25.95
CA ASP A 82 -20.71 4.67 -25.06
C ASP A 82 -19.50 4.15 -25.85
N SER A 83 -18.30 4.54 -25.43
CA SER A 83 -17.05 3.96 -25.88
C SER A 83 -16.86 2.54 -25.35
N LEU A 84 -15.87 1.83 -25.89
CA LEU A 84 -15.33 0.67 -25.18
C LEU A 84 -14.77 1.09 -23.81
N PRO A 85 -14.83 0.21 -22.79
CA PRO A 85 -14.23 0.48 -21.48
C PRO A 85 -12.71 0.67 -21.57
N ALA A 86 -12.25 1.80 -21.06
CA ALA A 86 -10.85 2.13 -20.88
C ALA A 86 -10.37 1.68 -19.50
N ARG A 87 -9.26 0.93 -19.43
CA ARG A 87 -8.62 0.60 -18.15
C ARG A 87 -7.72 1.74 -17.69
N VAL A 88 -7.87 2.09 -16.43
CA VAL A 88 -7.03 3.08 -15.74
C VAL A 88 -6.31 2.37 -14.60
N ARG A 89 -5.00 2.60 -14.49
CA ARG A 89 -4.15 2.05 -13.43
C ARG A 89 -3.59 3.17 -12.58
N VAL A 90 -3.69 3.01 -11.27
CA VAL A 90 -3.12 3.91 -10.27
C VAL A 90 -2.09 3.14 -9.46
N SER A 91 -0.84 3.56 -9.51
CA SER A 91 0.23 3.03 -8.66
C SER A 91 0.24 3.76 -7.32
N ILE A 92 0.30 2.99 -6.24
CA ILE A 92 0.24 3.47 -4.86
C ILE A 92 1.57 3.12 -4.18
N SER A 93 2.23 4.13 -3.62
CA SER A 93 3.39 3.94 -2.77
C SER A 93 2.91 3.72 -1.34
N LEU A 94 3.31 2.59 -0.74
CA LEU A 94 3.07 2.34 0.68
C LEU A 94 3.90 3.33 1.51
N VAL A 95 3.31 3.77 2.61
CA VAL A 95 3.99 4.52 3.66
C VAL A 95 4.13 3.55 4.83
N ASN A 96 5.31 3.51 5.47
CA ASN A 96 5.48 2.72 6.69
C ASN A 96 4.70 3.40 7.83
N ASP A 97 3.44 3.02 7.99
CA ASP A 97 2.53 3.51 9.02
C ASP A 97 1.92 2.39 9.87
N GLN A 98 2.24 1.14 9.55
CA GLN A 98 1.91 -0.01 10.39
C GLN A 98 2.97 -0.22 11.48
N VAL A 99 2.53 -0.87 12.56
CA VAL A 99 3.41 -1.26 13.66
C VAL A 99 3.69 -2.75 13.55
N PRO A 100 4.94 -3.20 13.80
CA PRO A 100 5.26 -4.63 13.77
C PRO A 100 4.42 -5.41 14.80
N VAL A 101 3.89 -6.56 14.40
CA VAL A 101 3.10 -7.44 15.27
C VAL A 101 3.89 -8.70 15.56
N ILE A 102 4.07 -9.01 16.85
CA ILE A 102 4.71 -10.26 17.30
C ILE A 102 3.78 -11.43 16.98
N VAL A 103 4.25 -12.37 16.17
CA VAL A 103 3.50 -13.58 15.77
C VAL A 103 4.02 -14.85 16.47
N ASN A 104 5.29 -14.88 16.87
CA ASN A 104 5.86 -15.93 17.71
C ASN A 104 6.55 -15.31 18.93
N ASN A 105 6.31 -15.89 20.10
CA ASN A 105 6.96 -15.52 21.35
C ASN A 105 6.93 -16.71 22.31
N THR A 106 7.90 -17.59 22.19
CA THR A 106 7.97 -18.83 22.97
C THR A 106 9.17 -18.84 23.92
N VAL A 107 9.09 -19.70 24.94
CA VAL A 107 10.13 -19.82 25.96
C VAL A 107 11.30 -20.64 25.41
N LEU A 108 12.50 -20.07 25.54
CA LEU A 108 13.76 -20.75 25.24
C LEU A 108 14.38 -21.27 26.54
N ARG A 109 14.83 -22.54 26.55
CA ARG A 109 15.36 -23.23 27.74
C ARG A 109 16.77 -23.72 27.49
N LEU A 110 17.70 -23.27 28.33
CA LEU A 110 19.11 -23.66 28.25
C LEU A 110 19.64 -24.09 29.63
N TRP A 111 20.67 -24.92 29.61
CA TRP A 111 21.45 -25.24 30.80
C TRP A 111 22.39 -24.08 31.15
N ARG A 112 22.80 -23.98 32.42
CA ARG A 112 23.75 -22.96 32.88
C ARG A 112 25.05 -23.04 32.07
N GLY A 113 25.50 -21.91 31.54
CA GLY A 113 26.69 -21.81 30.69
C GLY A 113 26.47 -22.29 29.24
N GLY A 114 25.28 -22.75 28.90
CA GLY A 114 24.90 -23.08 27.53
C GLY A 114 24.59 -21.84 26.71
N SER A 115 24.57 -22.02 25.40
CA SER A 115 24.07 -21.06 24.42
C SER A 115 23.12 -21.76 23.46
N GLN A 116 22.15 -21.02 22.93
CA GLN A 116 21.20 -21.54 21.95
C GLN A 116 20.79 -20.40 21.02
N ALA A 117 20.64 -20.73 19.73
CA ALA A 117 20.15 -19.78 18.75
C ALA A 117 18.68 -19.46 19.03
N ILE A 118 18.35 -18.17 19.04
CA ILE A 118 16.97 -17.72 18.91
C ILE A 118 16.66 -17.77 17.41
N THR A 119 15.54 -18.38 17.06
CA THR A 119 15.13 -18.61 15.67
C THR A 119 13.71 -18.06 15.46
N PRO A 120 13.21 -17.98 14.21
CA PRO A 120 11.85 -17.53 13.94
C PRO A 120 10.75 -18.36 14.60
N SER A 121 11.01 -19.62 15.00
CA SER A 121 10.06 -20.41 15.79
C SER A 121 9.97 -19.97 17.25
N HIS A 122 11.02 -19.30 17.75
CA HIS A 122 11.05 -18.77 19.10
C HIS A 122 10.45 -17.37 19.17
N LEU A 123 10.91 -16.49 18.29
CA LEU A 123 10.53 -15.09 18.23
C LEU A 123 10.33 -14.70 16.77
N ALA A 124 9.21 -14.08 16.44
CA ALA A 124 9.00 -13.52 15.10
C ALA A 124 7.99 -12.39 15.16
N ALA A 125 8.19 -11.40 14.31
CA ALA A 125 7.32 -10.27 14.08
C ALA A 125 7.06 -10.14 12.59
N VAL A 126 5.84 -9.74 12.26
CA VAL A 126 5.45 -9.41 10.91
C VAL A 126 5.05 -7.94 10.90
N ASP A 127 5.62 -7.22 9.96
CA ASP A 127 5.16 -5.92 9.53
C ASP A 127 4.70 -6.06 8.06
N ARG A 128 3.55 -5.50 7.72
CA ARG A 128 2.96 -5.68 6.38
C ARG A 128 3.53 -4.72 5.35
N ASP A 129 4.00 -3.56 5.79
CA ASP A 129 4.54 -2.52 4.90
C ASP A 129 6.07 -2.45 4.96
N SER A 130 6.69 -3.14 5.92
CA SER A 130 8.12 -3.10 6.15
C SER A 130 8.77 -4.47 5.95
N PRO A 131 9.89 -4.54 5.22
CA PRO A 131 10.58 -5.81 5.03
C PRO A 131 11.29 -6.26 6.33
N PRO A 132 11.58 -7.56 6.50
CA PRO A 132 12.13 -8.10 7.75
C PRO A 132 13.42 -7.43 8.25
N GLU A 133 14.28 -6.94 7.35
CA GLU A 133 15.48 -6.20 7.69
C GLU A 133 15.23 -4.86 8.41
N ASN A 134 14.03 -4.30 8.28
CA ASN A 134 13.62 -3.06 8.94
C ASN A 134 12.88 -3.31 10.27
N VAL A 135 12.52 -4.56 10.56
CA VAL A 135 11.88 -4.93 11.83
C VAL A 135 12.96 -5.17 12.88
N THR A 136 13.07 -4.26 13.86
CA THR A 136 14.12 -4.29 14.89
C THR A 136 13.56 -4.64 16.26
N TYR A 137 14.18 -5.61 16.93
CA TYR A 137 13.96 -5.95 18.32
C TYR A 137 14.93 -5.19 19.21
N ALA A 138 14.41 -4.60 20.30
CA ALA A 138 15.21 -3.99 21.36
C ALA A 138 15.23 -4.90 22.59
N ILE A 139 16.42 -5.16 23.14
CA ILE A 139 16.60 -5.94 24.36
C ILE A 139 16.52 -4.99 25.55
N LEU A 140 15.36 -4.99 26.21
CA LEU A 140 15.13 -4.10 27.35
C LEU A 140 15.85 -4.56 28.62
N SER A 141 16.01 -5.88 28.79
CA SER A 141 16.73 -6.44 29.94
C SER A 141 17.21 -7.87 29.65
N ALA A 142 18.38 -8.21 30.19
CA ALA A 142 18.91 -9.56 30.25
C ALA A 142 19.64 -9.74 31.58
N THR A 143 19.13 -10.61 32.46
CA THR A 143 19.61 -10.72 33.87
C THR A 143 20.47 -11.95 34.13
N ALA A 144 20.38 -12.99 33.29
CA ALA A 144 21.04 -14.28 33.48
C ALA A 144 22.03 -14.63 32.35
N GLY A 145 22.43 -13.64 31.55
CA GLY A 145 23.29 -13.80 30.38
C GLY A 145 23.18 -12.58 29.46
N HIS A 146 23.56 -12.74 28.20
CA HIS A 146 23.43 -11.72 27.16
C HIS A 146 22.93 -12.33 25.85
N ILE A 147 22.42 -11.47 24.98
CA ILE A 147 22.16 -11.81 23.59
C ILE A 147 23.36 -11.35 22.76
N ALA A 148 23.74 -12.15 21.77
CA ALA A 148 24.84 -11.85 20.85
C ALA A 148 24.52 -12.39 19.45
N LEU A 149 25.19 -11.85 18.44
CA LEU A 149 25.17 -12.44 17.11
C LEU A 149 25.98 -13.75 17.10
N ALA A 150 25.52 -14.74 16.35
CA ALA A 150 26.21 -16.02 16.22
C ALA A 150 27.65 -15.88 15.68
N SER A 151 27.90 -14.85 14.86
CA SER A 151 29.24 -14.51 14.34
C SER A 151 30.19 -13.94 15.41
N SER A 152 29.64 -13.40 16.50
CA SER A 152 30.41 -12.73 17.57
C SER A 152 29.82 -13.04 18.97
N PRO A 153 29.83 -14.31 19.44
CA PRO A 153 29.10 -14.72 20.65
C PRO A 153 29.56 -14.03 21.95
N SER A 154 30.79 -13.52 21.98
CA SER A 154 31.36 -12.81 23.15
C SER A 154 30.96 -11.33 23.21
N VAL A 155 30.27 -10.80 22.19
CA VAL A 155 29.90 -9.38 22.10
C VAL A 155 28.40 -9.26 22.31
N ALA A 156 28.01 -8.66 23.44
CA ALA A 156 26.61 -8.38 23.73
C ALA A 156 26.05 -7.34 22.75
N ILE A 157 24.79 -7.53 22.36
CA ILE A 157 24.03 -6.58 21.54
C ILE A 157 22.80 -6.10 22.31
N ASP A 158 22.33 -4.90 21.98
CA ASP A 158 21.12 -4.28 22.53
C ASP A 158 19.93 -4.35 21.57
N LYS A 159 20.20 -4.64 20.28
CA LYS A 159 19.19 -4.76 19.24
C LYS A 159 19.61 -5.74 18.14
N PHE A 160 18.62 -6.30 17.47
CA PHE A 160 18.80 -7.14 16.28
C PHE A 160 17.57 -7.08 15.37
N THR A 161 17.71 -7.41 14.10
CA THR A 161 16.62 -7.41 13.11
C THR A 161 15.95 -8.78 13.01
N GLN A 162 14.75 -8.85 12.41
CA GLN A 162 14.07 -10.12 12.13
C GLN A 162 14.91 -11.07 11.25
N THR A 163 15.78 -10.54 10.39
CA THR A 163 16.71 -11.31 9.55
C THR A 163 17.91 -11.90 10.31
N GLN A 164 18.14 -11.49 11.56
CA GLN A 164 19.23 -11.98 12.41
C GLN A 164 18.80 -13.13 13.35
N LEU A 165 17.54 -13.57 13.25
CA LEU A 165 16.98 -14.77 13.88
C LEU A 165 17.14 -15.98 12.97
#